data_AF-A0A7C5GHK3-F1
#
_entry.id   AF-A0A7C5GHK3-F1
#
_cell.length_a   1.000
_cell.length_b   1.000
_cell.length_c   1.000
_cell.angle_alpha   90.00
_cell.angle_beta   90.00
_cell.angle_gamma   90.00
#
_symmetry.space_group_name_H-M   'P 1'
#
loop_
_entity.id
_entity.type
_entity.pdbx_description
1 polymer ?
#
loop_
_entity_poly.entity_id
_entity_poly.type
_entity_poly.pdbx_seq_one_letter_code
_entity_poly.pdbx_strand_id
1 'polypeptide(L)'
;MNYTTSISSDYYDFLQKSVKKLTKSKKHVSTVLDSWDEQHKNPLTPMTSSRVFNCGSWLKFRHYEEIDKKSLYKARFCKKDKICPACAARRASKQVTKVHQQFLSNEELLKGNWYYIVLPVKHNSTEDFMTVFNRLQRGLKSINQSIRNE
;
A
#
# COMPACT_ATOMS: atom_id res chain seq x y z
N MET A 1 26.97 24.34 -19.56
CA MET A 1 25.80 23.99 -20.37
C MET A 1 24.56 24.11 -19.50
N ASN A 2 23.81 25.20 -19.66
CA ASN A 2 22.60 25.46 -18.89
C ASN A 2 21.42 24.83 -19.64
N TYR A 3 21.07 23.60 -19.28
CA TYR A 3 19.83 22.97 -19.76
C TYR A 3 18.64 23.67 -19.08
N THR A 4 18.22 24.80 -19.63
CA THR A 4 16.89 25.36 -19.37
C THR A 4 15.92 24.69 -20.35
N THR A 5 15.75 23.38 -20.20
CA THR A 5 14.65 22.70 -20.86
C THR A 5 13.35 23.20 -20.24
N SER A 6 12.48 23.78 -21.07
CA SER A 6 11.14 24.16 -20.66
C SER A 6 10.41 22.92 -20.15
N ILE A 7 10.22 22.85 -18.84
CA ILE A 7 9.54 21.73 -18.20
C ILE A 7 8.10 21.67 -18.73
N SER A 8 7.71 20.54 -19.32
CA SER A 8 6.38 20.37 -19.92
C SER A 8 5.26 20.47 -18.89
N SER A 9 4.09 20.99 -19.30
CA SER A 9 2.89 21.08 -18.44
C SER A 9 2.53 19.72 -17.82
N ASP A 10 2.61 18.66 -18.62
CA ASP A 10 2.34 17.29 -18.17
C ASP A 10 3.28 16.81 -17.06
N TYR A 11 4.54 17.26 -17.07
CA TYR A 11 5.48 16.96 -16.00
C TYR A 11 5.07 17.65 -14.72
N TYR A 12 4.70 18.93 -14.77
CA TYR A 12 4.19 19.64 -13.60
C TYR A 12 2.93 18.99 -13.03
N ASP A 13 2.00 18.57 -13.87
CA ASP A 13 0.79 17.86 -13.44
C ASP A 13 1.11 16.56 -12.71
N PHE A 14 2.08 15.79 -13.23
CA PHE A 14 2.56 14.57 -12.56
C PHE A 14 3.16 14.86 -11.18
N LEU A 15 3.97 15.92 -11.06
CA LEU A 15 4.53 16.36 -9.78
C LEU A 15 3.42 16.73 -8.80
N GLN A 16 2.49 17.57 -9.23
CA GLN A 16 1.40 18.09 -8.39
C GLN A 16 0.47 16.97 -7.92
N LYS A 17 0.15 15.99 -8.78
CA LYS A 17 -0.63 14.80 -8.39
C LYS A 17 0.08 14.01 -7.29
N SER A 18 1.39 13.79 -7.42
CA SER A 18 2.19 13.06 -6.44
C SER A 18 2.28 13.80 -5.10
N VAL A 19 2.48 15.13 -5.14
CA VAL A 19 2.51 15.98 -3.95
C VAL A 19 1.14 15.98 -3.25
N LYS A 20 0.05 16.24 -3.99
CA LYS A 20 -1.32 16.24 -3.45
C LYS A 20 -1.66 14.93 -2.74
N LYS A 21 -1.33 13.79 -3.36
CA LYS A 21 -1.55 12.45 -2.77
C LYS A 21 -0.85 12.30 -1.43
N LEU A 22 0.43 12.67 -1.34
CA LEU A 22 1.20 12.52 -0.11
C LEU A 22 0.81 13.54 0.96
N THR A 23 0.47 14.76 0.58
CA THR A 23 -0.09 15.77 1.49
C THR A 23 -1.41 15.29 2.08
N LYS A 24 -2.30 14.70 1.27
CA LYS A 24 -3.53 14.08 1.77
C LYS A 24 -3.22 12.96 2.77
N SER A 25 -2.30 12.05 2.45
CA SER A 25 -1.91 10.98 3.38
C SER A 25 -1.34 11.52 4.69
N LYS A 26 -0.54 12.60 4.65
CA LYS A 26 0.02 13.25 5.85
C LYS A 26 -1.03 13.79 6.81
N LYS A 27 -2.14 14.35 6.30
CA LYS A 27 -3.23 14.84 7.16
C LYS A 27 -3.81 13.75 8.06
N HIS A 28 -3.77 12.49 7.61
CA HIS A 28 -4.25 11.35 8.40
C HIS A 28 -3.18 10.76 9.33
N VAL A 29 -1.91 11.16 9.20
CA VAL A 29 -0.83 10.56 9.99
C VAL A 29 -0.92 10.95 11.47
N SER A 30 -1.21 12.21 11.79
CA SER A 30 -1.36 12.64 13.19
C SER A 30 -2.46 11.86 13.88
N THR A 31 -3.67 11.84 13.30
CA THR A 31 -4.82 11.09 13.83
C THR A 31 -4.50 9.61 14.06
N VAL A 32 -3.78 8.98 13.12
CA VAL A 32 -3.40 7.57 13.28
C VAL A 32 -2.39 7.38 14.43
N LEU A 33 -1.41 8.28 14.58
CA LEU A 33 -0.46 8.22 15.69
C LEU A 33 -1.14 8.44 17.03
N ASP A 34 -2.01 9.45 17.13
CA ASP A 34 -2.76 9.76 18.35
C ASP A 34 -3.61 8.54 18.78
N SER A 35 -4.38 7.98 17.85
CA SER A 35 -5.20 6.79 18.11
C SER A 35 -4.39 5.54 18.45
N TRP A 36 -3.16 5.41 17.92
CA TRP A 36 -2.32 4.25 18.18
C TRP A 36 -1.85 4.24 19.63
N ASP A 37 -1.37 5.39 20.12
CA ASP A 37 -0.84 5.54 21.47
C ASP A 37 -1.94 5.40 22.54
N GLU A 38 -3.20 5.75 22.24
CA GLU A 38 -4.35 5.53 23.12
C GLU A 38 -4.76 4.05 23.23
N GLN A 39 -4.74 3.31 22.13
CA GLN A 39 -5.30 1.95 22.08
C GLN A 39 -4.32 0.85 22.48
N HIS A 40 -3.01 1.09 22.39
CA HIS A 40 -2.01 0.05 22.59
C HIS A 40 -1.25 0.24 23.90
N LYS A 41 -1.24 -0.82 24.74
CA LYS A 41 -0.38 -0.88 25.95
C LYS A 41 1.12 -0.72 25.66
N ASN A 42 1.54 -0.84 24.40
CA ASN A 42 2.91 -0.63 23.95
C ASN A 42 2.95 0.46 22.86
N PRO A 43 3.31 1.70 23.21
CA PRO A 43 3.36 2.80 22.25
C PRO A 43 4.47 2.59 21.22
N LEU A 44 4.39 3.32 20.10
CA LEU A 44 5.50 3.31 19.14
C LEU A 44 6.75 3.91 19.78
N THR A 45 7.92 3.38 19.42
CA THR A 45 9.16 4.04 19.80
C THR A 45 9.20 5.47 19.25
N PRO A 46 9.77 6.46 19.97
CA PRO A 46 9.82 7.85 19.50
C PRO A 46 10.42 7.99 18.11
N MET A 47 11.44 7.17 17.81
CA MET A 47 12.06 7.10 16.48
C MET A 47 11.09 6.60 15.41
N THR A 48 10.23 5.62 15.71
CA THR A 48 9.23 5.13 14.75
C THR A 48 8.15 6.16 14.52
N SER A 49 7.61 6.77 15.58
CA SER A 49 6.61 7.83 15.50
C SER A 49 7.12 9.01 14.65
N SER A 50 8.32 9.51 14.95
CA SER A 50 8.97 10.58 14.16
C SER A 50 9.17 10.21 12.69
N ARG A 51 9.57 8.96 12.39
CA ARG A 51 9.70 8.51 10.98
C ARG A 51 8.37 8.48 10.26
N VAL A 52 7.30 8.06 10.93
CA VAL A 52 5.94 7.99 10.37
C VAL A 52 5.40 9.40 10.14
N PHE A 53 5.53 10.30 11.12
CA PHE A 53 5.19 11.71 11.00
C PHE A 53 5.90 12.40 9.82
N ASN A 54 7.20 12.14 9.67
CA ASN A 54 8.01 12.71 8.58
C ASN A 54 7.89 11.96 7.24
N CYS A 55 7.00 10.97 7.13
CA CYS A 55 6.83 10.22 5.89
C CYS A 55 6.30 11.13 4.76
N GLY A 56 6.94 11.07 3.59
CA GLY A 56 6.60 11.91 2.44
C GLY A 56 6.99 13.39 2.61
N SER A 57 7.86 13.75 3.56
CA SER A 57 8.30 15.14 3.73
C SER A 57 9.22 15.66 2.63
N TRP A 58 9.84 14.77 1.87
CA TRP A 58 10.68 15.12 0.74
C TRP A 58 10.52 14.11 -0.39
N LEU A 59 10.53 14.63 -1.63
CA LEU A 59 10.34 13.89 -2.88
C LEU A 59 11.40 14.35 -3.89
N LYS A 60 11.93 13.39 -4.65
CA LYS A 60 12.82 13.61 -5.78
C LYS A 60 12.28 12.86 -6.97
N PHE A 61 12.02 13.61 -8.02
CA PHE A 61 11.51 13.10 -9.28
C PHE A 61 12.63 12.99 -10.31
N ARG A 62 12.42 12.14 -11.30
CA ARG A 62 13.29 12.02 -12.47
C ARG A 62 12.41 11.94 -13.72
N HIS A 63 12.80 12.72 -14.73
CA HIS A 63 12.25 12.66 -16.07
C HIS A 63 13.27 11.97 -16.98
N TYR A 64 12.82 10.99 -17.74
CA TYR A 64 13.60 10.32 -18.77
C TYR A 64 13.00 10.70 -20.11
N GLU A 65 13.63 11.64 -20.81
CA GLU A 65 13.09 12.25 -22.03
C GLU A 65 13.01 11.23 -23.17
N GLU A 66 14.05 10.41 -23.35
CA GLU A 66 14.13 9.40 -24.44
C GLU A 66 13.00 8.38 -24.45
N ILE A 67 12.39 8.11 -23.29
CA ILE A 67 11.35 7.08 -23.10
C ILE A 67 10.05 7.68 -22.55
N ASP A 68 9.90 9.01 -22.58
CA ASP A 68 8.81 9.81 -21.97
C ASP A 68 8.35 9.26 -20.60
N LYS A 69 9.31 8.91 -19.75
CA LYS A 69 9.04 8.29 -18.45
C LYS A 69 9.24 9.27 -17.32
N LYS A 70 8.17 9.48 -16.55
CA LYS A 70 8.15 10.35 -15.37
C LYS A 70 8.01 9.48 -14.12
N SER A 71 8.94 9.62 -13.16
CA SER A 71 8.93 8.76 -11.98
C SER A 71 9.33 9.48 -10.70
N LEU A 72 8.73 9.04 -9.58
CA LEU A 72 9.22 9.36 -8.25
C LEU A 72 10.47 8.51 -7.97
N TYR A 73 11.64 9.12 -8.13
CA TYR A 73 12.94 8.45 -8.02
C TYR A 73 13.33 8.16 -6.57
N LYS A 74 13.24 9.16 -5.69
CA LYS A 74 13.50 9.00 -4.24
C LYS A 74 12.47 9.77 -3.42
N ALA A 75 12.21 9.29 -2.21
CA ALA A 75 11.33 9.95 -1.27
C ALA A 75 11.62 9.44 0.15
N ARG A 76 11.27 10.25 1.15
CA ARG A 76 11.37 9.87 2.55
C ARG A 76 10.20 8.97 2.96
N PHE A 77 10.35 7.65 2.85
CA PHE A 77 9.32 6.70 3.30
C PHE A 77 9.69 6.04 4.62
N CYS A 78 8.75 5.99 5.57
CA CYS A 78 8.94 5.33 6.86
C CYS A 78 8.95 3.80 6.74
N LYS A 79 8.35 3.25 5.67
CA LYS A 79 8.19 1.80 5.40
C LYS A 79 7.36 1.05 6.46
N LYS A 80 6.55 1.75 7.24
CA LYS A 80 5.61 1.19 8.23
C LYS A 80 4.20 1.20 7.64
N ASP A 81 3.96 0.32 6.67
CA ASP A 81 2.72 0.23 5.91
C ASP A 81 1.47 -0.14 6.72
N LYS A 82 1.63 -0.74 7.91
CA LYS A 82 0.51 -1.03 8.82
C LYS A 82 -0.09 0.22 9.51
N ILE A 83 0.71 1.29 9.66
CA ILE A 83 0.32 2.50 10.40
C ILE A 83 0.48 3.79 9.58
N CYS A 84 1.15 3.73 8.43
CA CYS A 84 1.37 4.90 7.59
C CYS A 84 0.56 4.77 6.28
N PRO A 85 -0.48 5.61 6.08
CA PRO A 85 -1.32 5.56 4.88
C PRO A 85 -0.54 5.70 3.57
N ALA A 86 0.50 6.54 3.55
CA ALA A 86 1.35 6.70 2.37
C ALA A 86 2.13 5.42 2.01
N CYS A 87 2.66 4.72 3.02
CA CYS A 87 3.38 3.47 2.81
C CYS A 87 2.43 2.31 2.50
N ALA A 88 1.22 2.29 3.07
CA ALA A 88 0.15 1.37 2.70
C ALA A 88 -0.22 1.50 1.22
N ALA A 89 -0.52 2.72 0.77
CA ALA A 89 -0.85 2.99 -0.63
C ALA A 89 0.31 2.64 -1.58
N ARG A 90 1.56 2.88 -1.16
CA ARG A 90 2.74 2.48 -1.93
C ARG A 90 2.88 0.96 -2.02
N ARG A 91 2.63 0.22 -0.93
CA ARG A 91 2.63 -1.25 -0.96
C ARG A 91 1.56 -1.78 -1.91
N ALA A 92 0.33 -1.26 -1.80
CA ALA A 92 -0.78 -1.65 -2.66
C ALA A 92 -0.46 -1.42 -4.15
N SER A 93 0.06 -0.24 -4.51
CA SER A 93 0.46 0.05 -5.89
C SER A 93 1.50 -0.94 -6.43
N LYS A 94 2.49 -1.33 -5.62
CA LYS A 94 3.49 -2.33 -6.03
C LYS A 94 2.89 -3.73 -6.21
N GLN A 95 1.91 -4.10 -5.38
CA GLN A 95 1.22 -5.38 -5.53
C GLN A 95 0.43 -5.41 -6.84
N VAL A 96 -0.29 -4.34 -7.17
CA VAL A 96 -1.00 -4.20 -8.45
C VAL A 96 -0.02 -4.30 -9.63
N THR A 97 1.10 -3.58 -9.59
CA THR A 97 2.12 -3.68 -10.65
C THR A 97 2.65 -5.10 -10.80
N LYS A 98 2.93 -5.80 -9.70
CA LYS A 98 3.42 -7.18 -9.74
C LYS A 98 2.39 -8.12 -10.37
N VAL A 99 1.13 -8.02 -9.96
CA VAL A 99 0.04 -8.82 -10.52
C VAL A 99 -0.10 -8.55 -12.01
N HIS A 100 -0.09 -7.28 -12.42
CA HIS A 100 -0.14 -6.91 -13.83
C HIS A 100 1.03 -7.49 -14.64
N GLN A 101 2.25 -7.46 -14.10
CA GLN A 101 3.41 -8.09 -14.74
C GLN A 101 3.24 -9.61 -14.88
N GLN A 102 2.65 -10.28 -13.89
CA GLN A 102 2.38 -11.71 -13.96
C GLN A 102 1.41 -12.04 -15.09
N PHE A 103 0.35 -11.25 -15.26
CA PHE A 103 -0.59 -11.38 -16.39
C PHE A 103 0.09 -11.23 -17.74
N LEU A 104 0.99 -10.25 -17.89
CA LEU A 104 1.73 -10.06 -19.14
C LEU A 104 2.70 -11.20 -19.44
N SER A 105 3.25 -11.85 -18.39
CA SER A 105 4.23 -12.93 -18.53
C SER A 105 3.64 -14.32 -18.70
N ASN A 106 2.34 -14.49 -18.45
CA ASN A 106 1.69 -15.79 -18.46
C ASN A 106 0.26 -15.66 -19.00
N GLU A 107 0.10 -15.90 -20.30
CA GLU A 107 -1.21 -15.83 -20.97
C GLU A 107 -2.21 -16.87 -20.45
N GLU A 108 -1.75 -17.99 -19.89
CA GLU A 108 -2.65 -19.00 -19.30
C GLU A 108 -3.40 -18.44 -18.08
N LEU A 109 -2.80 -17.47 -17.37
CA LEU A 109 -3.51 -16.75 -16.32
C LEU A 109 -4.68 -15.92 -16.84
N LEU A 110 -4.67 -15.50 -18.11
CA LEU A 110 -5.81 -14.78 -18.71
C LEU A 110 -6.91 -15.74 -19.17
N LYS A 111 -6.56 -16.99 -19.48
CA LYS A 111 -7.49 -18.03 -19.95
C LYS A 111 -8.15 -18.79 -18.80
N GLY A 112 -7.53 -18.81 -17.62
CA GLY A 112 -8.06 -19.48 -16.44
C GLY A 112 -9.29 -18.79 -15.83
N ASN A 113 -10.12 -19.56 -15.12
CA ASN A 113 -11.23 -19.01 -14.35
C ASN A 113 -10.75 -18.38 -13.04
N TRP A 114 -11.06 -17.10 -12.84
CA TRP A 114 -10.73 -16.39 -11.60
C TRP A 114 -11.90 -16.40 -10.65
N TYR A 115 -11.70 -17.00 -9.47
CA TYR A 115 -12.69 -16.99 -8.41
C TYR A 115 -12.28 -16.01 -7.31
N TYR A 116 -13.11 -15.00 -7.08
CA TYR A 116 -13.01 -14.18 -5.88
C TYR A 116 -13.85 -14.81 -4.77
N ILE A 117 -13.20 -15.60 -3.92
CA ILE A 117 -13.87 -16.29 -2.82
C ILE A 117 -13.91 -15.37 -1.60
N VAL A 118 -15.13 -15.02 -1.17
CA VAL A 118 -15.36 -14.32 0.10
C VAL A 118 -15.78 -15.35 1.15
N LEU A 119 -15.00 -15.46 2.22
CA LEU A 119 -15.33 -16.32 3.36
C LEU A 119 -15.87 -15.47 4.52
N PRO A 120 -17.19 -15.28 4.63
CA PRO A 120 -17.78 -14.62 5.79
C PRO A 120 -17.65 -15.53 7.02
N VAL A 121 -17.40 -14.92 8.18
CA VAL A 121 -17.33 -15.64 9.45
C VAL A 121 -18.34 -15.05 10.40
N LYS A 122 -19.28 -15.89 10.83
CA LYS A 122 -20.24 -15.55 11.87
C LYS A 122 -19.47 -15.17 13.14
N HIS A 123 -19.83 -14.05 13.73
CA HIS A 123 -19.28 -13.57 14.99
C HIS A 123 -20.40 -12.86 15.78
N ASN A 124 -20.21 -12.71 17.08
CA ASN A 124 -21.03 -11.85 17.92
C ASN A 124 -20.12 -10.98 18.82
N SER A 125 -20.70 -9.98 19.50
CA SER A 125 -19.95 -9.03 20.33
C SER A 125 -19.39 -9.61 21.63
N THR A 126 -19.79 -10.83 22.01
CA THR A 126 -19.33 -11.49 23.25
C THR A 126 -18.24 -12.53 23.00
N GLU A 127 -17.97 -12.89 21.75
CA GLU A 127 -16.93 -13.84 21.36
C GLU A 127 -15.54 -13.21 21.37
N ASP A 128 -14.55 -13.94 21.90
CA ASP A 128 -13.14 -13.55 21.83
C ASP A 128 -12.60 -13.58 20.40
N PHE A 129 -11.65 -12.68 20.11
CA PHE A 129 -11.00 -12.56 18.81
C PHE A 129 -10.36 -13.87 18.36
N MET A 130 -9.67 -14.59 19.24
CA MET A 130 -8.98 -15.82 18.86
C MET A 130 -9.96 -16.92 18.48
N THR A 131 -11.14 -16.95 19.11
CA THR A 131 -12.22 -17.88 18.73
C THR A 131 -12.70 -17.63 17.30
N VAL A 132 -13.01 -16.37 16.97
CA VAL A 132 -13.47 -15.98 15.63
C VAL A 132 -12.35 -16.20 14.59
N PHE A 133 -11.11 -15.86 14.93
CA PHE A 133 -9.95 -16.07 14.07
C PHE A 133 -9.71 -17.55 13.78
N ASN A 134 -9.77 -18.42 14.79
CA ASN A 134 -9.62 -19.86 14.61
C ASN A 134 -10.76 -20.47 13.79
N ARG A 135 -11.97 -19.91 13.84
CA ARG A 135 -13.09 -20.29 12.95
C ARG A 135 -12.78 -19.92 11.50
N LEU A 136 -12.29 -18.71 11.24
CA LEU A 136 -11.84 -18.27 9.92
C LEU A 136 -10.73 -19.19 9.36
N GLN A 137 -9.71 -19.48 10.17
CA GLN A 137 -8.58 -20.33 9.77
C GLN A 137 -9.03 -21.75 9.38
N ARG A 138 -10.00 -22.32 10.10
CA ARG A 138 -10.59 -23.62 9.76
C ARG A 138 -11.32 -23.59 8.41
N GLY A 139 -12.11 -22.56 8.15
CA GLY A 139 -12.78 -22.39 6.85
C GLY A 139 -11.78 -22.26 5.70
N LEU A 140 -10.73 -21.46 5.89
CA LEU A 140 -9.66 -21.31 4.90
C LEU A 140 -8.92 -22.64 4.65
N LYS A 141 -8.65 -23.41 5.71
CA LYS A 141 -8.03 -24.74 5.59
C LYS A 141 -8.90 -25.69 4.77
N SER A 142 -10.22 -25.69 5.00
CA SER A 142 -11.16 -26.53 4.26
C SER A 142 -11.19 -26.16 2.77
N ILE A 143 -11.24 -24.87 2.44
CA ILE A 143 -11.22 -24.38 1.05
C ILE A 143 -9.93 -24.83 0.36
N ASN A 144 -8.78 -24.62 1.01
CA ASN A 144 -7.49 -25.01 0.45
C ASN A 144 -7.36 -26.54 0.27
N GLN A 145 -8.03 -27.35 1.10
CA GLN A 145 -8.07 -28.80 0.93
C GLN A 145 -8.94 -29.19 -0.28
N SER A 146 -10.12 -28.59 -0.43
CA SER A 146 -10.99 -28.81 -1.60
C SER A 146 -10.29 -28.47 -2.92
N ILE A 147 -9.63 -27.31 -3.00
CA ILE A 147 -8.89 -26.88 -4.20
C ILE A 147 -7.75 -27.83 -4.59
N ARG A 148 -7.17 -28.56 -3.64
CA ARG A 148 -6.05 -29.50 -3.91
C ARG A 148 -6.52 -30.89 -4.33
N ASN A 149 -7.78 -31.22 -4.05
CA ASN A 149 -8.36 -32.54 -4.31
C ASN A 149 -9.16 -32.56 -5.63
N GLU A 150 -9.29 -31.42 -6.30
CA GLU A 150 -9.71 -31.27 -7.69
C GLU A 150 -8.50 -31.42 -8.63
#